data_AF-A0A948AMK8-F1
#
_entry.id   AF-A0A948AMK8-F1
#
_cell.length_a   1.000
_cell.length_b   1.000
_cell.length_c   1.000
_cell.angle_alpha   90.00
_cell.angle_beta   90.00
_cell.angle_gamma   90.00
#
_symmetry.space_group_name_H-M   'P 1'
#
loop_
_entity.id
_entity.type
_entity.pdbx_description
1 polymer ?
#
loop_
_entity_poly.entity_id
_entity_poly.type
_entity_poly.pdbx_seq_one_letter_code
_entity_poly.pdbx_strand_id
1 'polypeptide(L)' 'MLELPLDALASPGVSPESLASEAKFMLALKLFEVGRLSSGKAGELCGMGRVEFLLAAGRAGVPVVALDNGELSAEFGANA' A
#
# COMPACT_ATOMS: atom_id res chain seq x y z
N MET A 1 -21.26 6.52 -6.43
CA MET A 1 -20.96 5.10 -6.73
C MET A 1 -19.65 5.10 -7.49
N LEU A 2 -18.67 4.27 -7.11
CA LEU A 2 -17.45 4.09 -7.92
C LEU A 2 -17.79 3.10 -9.04
N GLU A 3 -17.68 3.55 -10.29
CA GLU A 3 -17.91 2.70 -11.45
C GLU A 3 -16.57 2.15 -11.95
N LEU A 4 -16.47 0.83 -12.04
CA LEU A 4 -15.28 0.13 -12.52
C LEU A 4 -15.69 -0.87 -13.62
N PRO A 5 -15.00 -0.89 -14.77
CA PRO A 5 -15.26 -1.86 -15.83
C PRO A 5 -14.72 -3.23 -15.42
N LEU A 6 -15.56 -4.05 -14.79
CA LEU A 6 -15.17 -5.38 -14.29
C LEU A 6 -14.73 -6.33 -15.41
N ASP A 7 -15.26 -6.13 -16.61
CA ASP A 7 -14.88 -6.84 -17.83
C ASP A 7 -13.43 -6.55 -18.25
N ALA A 8 -12.99 -5.29 -18.15
CA ALA A 8 -11.61 -4.91 -18.43
C ALA A 8 -10.61 -5.38 -17.35
N LEU A 9 -11.11 -5.64 -16.13
CA LEU A 9 -10.33 -6.12 -14.99
C LEU A 9 -10.37 -7.65 -14.85
N ALA A 10 -11.28 -8.32 -15.56
CA ALA A 10 -11.44 -9.76 -15.47
C ALA A 10 -10.24 -10.47 -16.10
N SER A 11 -9.67 -11.41 -15.35
CA SER A 11 -8.64 -12.33 -15.83
C SER A 11 -9.09 -13.77 -15.62
N PRO A 12 -8.85 -14.69 -16.56
CA PRO A 12 -9.21 -16.09 -16.40
C PRO A 12 -8.65 -16.67 -15.10
N GLY A 13 -9.51 -17.23 -14.26
CA GLY A 13 -9.14 -17.85 -12.99
C GLY A 13 -9.10 -16.92 -11.78
N VAL A 14 -9.39 -15.62 -11.94
CA VAL A 14 -9.51 -14.67 -10.81
C VAL A 14 -10.97 -14.56 -10.37
N SER A 15 -11.25 -14.77 -9.08
CA SER A 15 -12.60 -14.57 -8.54
C SER A 15 -12.91 -13.08 -8.35
N PRO A 16 -14.19 -12.66 -8.42
CA PRO A 16 -14.59 -11.27 -8.16
C PRO A 16 -14.13 -10.74 -6.79
N GLU A 17 -14.09 -11.59 -5.77
CA GLU A 17 -13.67 -11.25 -4.41
C GLU A 17 -12.15 -10.99 -4.35
N SER A 18 -11.38 -11.81 -5.07
CA SER A 18 -9.93 -11.62 -5.20
C SER A 18 -9.63 -10.30 -5.89
N LEU A 19 -10.31 -10.04 -7.02
CA LEU A 19 -10.16 -8.79 -7.75
C LEU A 19 -10.55 -7.58 -6.89
N ALA A 20 -11.66 -7.65 -6.16
CA ALA A 20 -12.10 -6.57 -5.29
C ALA A 20 -11.09 -6.30 -4.16
N SER A 21 -10.47 -7.35 -3.61
CA SER A 21 -9.45 -7.22 -2.56
C SER A 21 -8.17 -6.59 -3.10
N GLU A 22 -7.71 -7.03 -4.28
CA GLU A 22 -6.58 -6.44 -4.98
C GLU A 22 -6.83 -4.96 -5.32
N ALA A 23 -8.00 -4.63 -5.86
CA ALA A 23 -8.38 -3.25 -6.19
C ALA A 23 -8.39 -2.34 -4.95
N LYS A 24 -8.92 -2.81 -3.81
CA LYS A 24 -8.89 -2.06 -2.54
C LYS A 24 -7.47 -1.81 -2.07
N PHE A 25 -6.61 -2.83 -2.13
CA PHE A 25 -5.20 -2.68 -1.77
C PHE A 25 -4.49 -1.67 -2.67
N MET A 26 -4.64 -1.78 -4.00
CA MET A 26 -4.01 -0.86 -4.95
C MET A 26 -4.48 0.59 -4.77
N LEU A 27 -5.77 0.79 -4.49
CA LEU A 27 -6.29 2.12 -4.19
C LEU A 27 -5.73 2.67 -2.86
N ALA A 28 -5.72 1.87 -1.81
CA ALA A 28 -5.15 2.26 -0.51
C ALA A 28 -3.66 2.59 -0.62
N LEU A 29 -2.90 1.74 -1.32
CA LEU A 29 -1.48 1.90 -1.59
C LEU A 29 -1.23 3.21 -2.32
N LYS A 30 -1.97 3.49 -3.41
CA LYS A 30 -1.75 4.69 -4.19
C LYS A 30 -2.08 5.95 -3.40
N LEU A 31 -3.18 5.95 -2.66
CA LEU A 31 -3.60 7.08 -1.84
C LEU A 31 -2.63 7.33 -0.66
N PHE A 32 -2.03 6.29 -0.11
CA PHE A 32 -0.95 6.41 0.87
C PHE A 32 0.31 7.01 0.24
N GLU A 33 0.77 6.47 -0.89
CA GLU A 33 1.97 6.91 -1.61
C GLU A 33 1.91 8.41 -1.95
N VAL A 34 0.74 8.91 -2.39
CA VAL A 34 0.57 10.34 -2.70
C VAL A 34 0.24 11.20 -1.47
N GLY A 35 0.36 10.67 -0.26
CA GLY A 35 0.16 11.39 1.00
C GLY A 35 -1.30 11.74 1.33
N ARG A 36 -2.29 11.17 0.62
CA ARG A 36 -3.72 11.43 0.86
C ARG A 36 -4.29 10.61 2.02
N LEU A 37 -3.77 9.42 2.25
CA LEU A 37 -4.13 8.59 3.41
C LEU A 37 -2.92 8.40 4.32
N SER A 38 -3.18 8.41 5.63
CA SER A 38 -2.22 7.85 6.57
C SER A 38 -2.19 6.33 6.45
N SER A 39 -1.12 5.69 6.92
CA SER A 39 -1.00 4.22 6.91
C SER A 39 -2.10 3.51 7.69
N GLY A 40 -2.65 4.13 8.74
CA GLY A 40 -3.81 3.60 9.46
C GLY A 40 -5.07 3.57 8.59
N LYS A 41 -5.42 4.71 7.97
CA LYS A 41 -6.61 4.82 7.09
C LYS A 41 -6.47 3.98 5.82
N ALA A 42 -5.26 3.86 5.29
CA ALA A 42 -4.99 3.02 4.14
C ALA A 42 -5.18 1.54 4.49
N GLY A 43 -4.69 1.09 5.65
CA GLY A 43 -4.97 -0.25 6.17
C GLY A 43 -6.47 -0.52 6.31
N GLU A 44 -7.22 0.39 6.96
CA GLU A 44 -8.68 0.26 7.11
C GLU A 44 -9.40 0.12 5.75
N LEU A 45 -8.99 0.89 4.73
CA LEU A 45 -9.59 0.84 3.40
C LEU A 45 -9.43 -0.52 2.71
N CYS A 46 -8.29 -1.19 2.93
CA CYS A 46 -8.02 -2.52 2.37
C CYS A 46 -8.24 -3.67 3.37
N GLY A 47 -8.85 -3.42 4.53
CA GLY A 47 -9.14 -4.44 5.53
C GLY A 47 -7.92 -4.98 6.29
N MET A 48 -6.81 -4.23 6.31
CA MET A 48 -5.57 -4.57 6.98
C MET A 48 -5.35 -3.73 8.24
N GLY A 49 -4.58 -4.27 9.19
CA GLY A 49 -4.03 -3.47 10.28
C GLY A 49 -2.93 -2.50 9.77
N ARG A 50 -2.65 -1.42 10.51
CA ARG A 50 -1.60 -0.44 10.12
C ARG A 50 -0.25 -1.10 9.81
N VAL A 51 0.22 -2.00 10.68
CA VAL A 51 1.54 -2.66 10.53
C VAL A 51 1.55 -3.60 9.31
N GLU A 52 0.46 -4.35 9.12
CA GLU A 52 0.28 -5.23 7.97
C GLU A 52 0.28 -4.45 6.65
N PHE A 53 -0.44 -3.32 6.61
CA PHE A 53 -0.45 -2.42 5.45
C PHE A 53 0.95 -1.89 5.14
N LEU A 54 1.70 -1.41 6.14
CA LEU A 54 3.07 -0.90 5.93
C LEU A 54 4.02 -2.00 5.39
N LEU A 55 3.90 -3.23 5.90
CA LEU A 55 4.66 -4.36 5.36
C LEU A 55 4.29 -4.66 3.90
N ALA A 56 3.00 -4.65 3.57
CA ALA A 56 2.52 -4.87 2.21
C ALA A 56 2.95 -3.74 1.25
N ALA A 57 2.87 -2.48 1.69
CA ALA A 57 3.31 -1.32 0.94
C ALA A 57 4.81 -1.36 0.62
N GLY A 58 5.64 -1.72 1.61
CA GLY A 58 7.08 -1.92 1.41
C GLY A 58 7.39 -3.04 0.42
N ARG A 59 6.66 -4.18 0.48
CA ARG A 59 6.79 -5.27 -0.50
C ARG A 59 6.37 -4.85 -1.91
N ALA A 60 5.43 -3.92 -2.03
CA ALA A 60 5.01 -3.34 -3.30
C ALA A 60 5.95 -2.22 -3.81
N GLY A 61 7.05 -1.93 -3.10
CA GLY A 61 8.04 -0.94 -3.51
C GLY A 61 7.68 0.50 -3.17
N VAL A 62 6.61 0.74 -2.39
CA VAL A 62 6.25 2.08 -1.93
C VAL A 62 7.08 2.43 -0.68
N PRO A 63 7.81 3.57 -0.68
CA PRO A 63 8.50 4.04 0.51
C PRO A 63 7.52 4.25 1.66
N VAL A 64 7.76 3.58 2.78
CA VAL A 64 6.91 3.68 3.99
C VAL A 64 7.48 4.59 5.06
N VAL A 65 8.76 4.96 4.91
CA VAL A 65 9.47 5.92 5.75
C VAL A 65 10.27 6.81 4.81
N ALA A 66 10.20 8.12 5.01
CA ALA A 66 11.10 9.07 4.39
C ALA A 66 12.17 9.39 5.42
N LEU A 67 13.39 8.91 5.20
CA LEU A 67 14.57 9.29 5.98
C LEU A 67 15.43 10.21 5.12
N ASP A 68 15.86 11.35 5.67
CA ASP A 68 16.91 12.14 5.05
C ASP A 68 18.30 11.51 5.27
N ASN A 69 19.33 12.06 4.62
CA ASN A 69 20.69 11.51 4.74
C ASN A 69 21.24 11.58 6.17
N GLY A 70 20.85 12.58 6.96
CA GLY A 70 21.26 12.71 8.36
C GLY A 70 20.60 11.65 9.23
N GLU A 71 19.28 11.47 9.08
CA GLU A 71 18.51 10.44 9.76
C GLU A 71 18.99 9.04 9.40
N LEU A 72 19.21 8.77 8.11
CA LEU A 72 19.74 7.50 7.64
C LEU A 72 21.15 7.21 8.20
N SER A 73 22.01 8.23 8.25
CA SER A 73 23.36 8.10 8.83
C SER A 73 23.32 7.85 10.33
N ALA A 74 22.37 8.45 11.06
CA ALA A 74 22.22 8.24 12.49
C ALA A 74 21.72 6.82 12.81
N GLU A 75 20.79 6.29 12.01
CA GLU A 75 20.22 4.96 12.19
C GLU A 75 21.21 3.83 11.81
N PHE A 76 21.98 4.01 10.73
CA PHE A 76 22.80 2.94 10.14
C PHE A 76 24.32 3.19 10.11
N GLY A 77 24.80 4.41 10.36
CA GLY A 77 26.19 4.80 10.14
C GLY A 77 27.16 4.57 11.30
N ALA A 78 26.68 4.20 12.50
CA ALA A 78 27.51 4.21 13.70
C ALA A 78 28.14 2.86 14.12
N ASN A 79 28.05 1.78 13.33
CA ASN A 79 28.64 0.47 13.69
C ASN A 79 29.09 -0.39 12.48
N ALA A 80 29.61 0.20 11.40
CA ALA A 80 30.22 -0.54 10.28
C ALA A 80 31.75 -0.53 10.35
#